data_AF-A0AAE0C948-F1
#
_entry.id   AF-A0AAE0C948-F1
#
_cell.length_a   1.000
_cell.length_b   1.000
_cell.length_c   1.000
_cell.angle_alpha   90.00
_cell.angle_beta   90.00
_cell.angle_gamma   90.00
#
_symmetry.space_group_name_H-M   'P 1'
#
loop_
_entity.id
_entity.type
_entity.pdbx_description
1 polymer ?
#
loop_
_entity_poly.entity_id
_entity_poly.type
_entity_poly.pdbx_seq_one_letter_code
_entity_poly.pdbx_strand_id
1 'polypeptide(L)'
;MCLGEDCEADEARDWDWEAPQEDSAEVAAARARGTCPQVQQEFGPELWRGDAALCKQIQACSMVVGMHPDQATEAIVDCARELGKRWRQPFAVVPCCVFPRLFPLRRVAASFRTQLDASSPPSLQPQPRPPSPPPPPPPPPSENESVPVVTYAQLVHYLEAKSEGVVTFLPFEGSNQVVHSISARVAAESSDGTIK
;
A
#
# COMPACT_ATOMS: atom_id res chain seq x y z
N MET A 1 -39.97 20.45 -7.81
CA MET A 1 -40.68 19.38 -8.56
C MET A 1 -39.61 18.62 -9.33
N CYS A 2 -39.54 17.30 -9.11
CA CYS A 2 -38.63 16.33 -9.75
C CYS A 2 -38.82 16.32 -11.30
N LEU A 3 -37.93 15.82 -12.16
CA LEU A 3 -37.38 14.45 -12.31
C LEU A 3 -36.23 14.41 -13.35
N GLY A 4 -35.45 13.30 -13.32
CA GLY A 4 -34.47 12.85 -14.33
C GLY A 4 -33.08 12.66 -13.70
N GLU A 5 -32.64 11.50 -13.17
CA GLU A 5 -32.54 10.16 -13.81
C GLU A 5 -31.95 10.36 -15.22
N ASP A 6 -30.64 10.17 -15.44
CA ASP A 6 -29.99 8.87 -15.46
C ASP A 6 -28.55 8.91 -14.91
N CYS A 7 -28.29 8.16 -13.83
CA CYS A 7 -26.94 7.71 -13.48
C CYS A 7 -26.76 6.32 -14.07
N GLU A 8 -26.30 6.25 -15.32
CA GLU A 8 -25.86 4.99 -15.91
C GLU A 8 -24.75 4.41 -15.02
N ALA A 9 -25.07 3.26 -14.44
CA ALA A 9 -24.19 2.46 -13.64
C ALA A 9 -23.15 1.84 -14.58
N ASP A 10 -21.97 2.46 -14.64
CA ASP A 10 -20.79 1.83 -15.23
C ASP A 10 -20.46 0.57 -14.40
N GLU A 11 -20.44 -0.55 -15.11
CA GLU A 11 -20.31 -1.91 -14.64
C GLU A 11 -19.20 -2.06 -13.60
N ALA A 12 -19.61 -2.26 -12.34
CA ALA A 12 -18.75 -2.76 -11.30
C ALA A 12 -18.23 -4.11 -11.78
N ARG A 13 -16.93 -4.14 -12.10
CA ARG A 13 -16.19 -5.37 -12.43
C ARG A 13 -16.51 -6.41 -11.37
N ASP A 14 -17.11 -7.49 -11.84
CA ASP A 14 -17.50 -8.68 -11.11
C ASP A 14 -16.23 -9.34 -10.54
N TRP A 15 -15.91 -9.01 -9.29
CA TRP A 15 -14.84 -9.66 -8.53
C TRP A 15 -15.43 -10.94 -7.95
N ASP A 16 -15.60 -11.95 -8.81
CA ASP A 16 -16.13 -13.26 -8.45
C ASP A 16 -15.07 -14.05 -7.67
N TRP A 17 -14.85 -13.64 -6.41
CA TRP A 17 -14.08 -14.38 -5.44
C TRP A 17 -14.98 -15.48 -4.85
N GLU A 18 -15.00 -16.65 -5.48
CA GLU A 18 -15.61 -17.83 -4.87
C GLU A 18 -14.78 -18.24 -3.65
N ALA A 19 -15.23 -17.79 -2.47
CA ALA A 19 -14.65 -18.19 -1.19
C ALA A 19 -14.76 -19.72 -1.05
N PRO A 20 -13.70 -20.43 -0.66
CA PRO A 20 -13.79 -21.84 -0.32
C PRO A 20 -14.87 -22.04 0.75
N GLN A 21 -15.85 -22.91 0.50
CA GLN A 21 -16.80 -23.35 1.52
C GLN A 21 -16.06 -24.20 2.55
N GLU A 22 -15.40 -23.55 3.49
CA GLU A 22 -14.82 -24.21 4.66
C GLU A 22 -15.90 -24.42 5.72
N ASP A 23 -15.95 -25.66 6.22
CA ASP A 23 -17.01 -26.21 7.04
C ASP A 23 -17.22 -25.37 8.32
N SER A 24 -18.35 -24.67 8.35
CA SER A 24 -18.58 -23.50 9.22
C SER A 24 -18.63 -23.87 10.71
N ALA A 25 -18.76 -25.16 11.03
CA ALA A 25 -18.83 -25.67 12.40
C ALA A 25 -17.47 -25.69 13.11
N GLU A 26 -16.38 -25.95 12.38
CA GLU A 26 -15.04 -26.11 12.98
C GLU A 26 -14.42 -24.74 13.34
N VAL A 27 -14.67 -23.73 12.48
CA VAL A 27 -14.29 -22.32 12.71
C VAL A 27 -15.09 -21.72 13.86
N ALA A 28 -16.39 -22.06 13.98
CA ALA A 28 -17.23 -21.61 15.08
C ALA A 28 -16.79 -22.20 16.45
N ALA A 29 -16.38 -23.48 16.46
CA ALA A 29 -15.86 -24.13 17.66
C ALA A 29 -14.50 -23.56 18.10
N ALA A 30 -13.64 -23.15 17.17
CA ALA A 30 -12.37 -22.48 17.49
C ALA A 30 -12.57 -21.09 18.14
N ARG A 31 -13.63 -20.36 17.75
CA ARG A 31 -14.02 -19.03 18.24
C ARG A 31 -14.53 -19.02 19.70
N ALA A 32 -15.00 -20.17 20.20
CA ALA A 32 -15.46 -20.33 21.58
C ALA A 32 -14.32 -20.27 22.62
N ARG A 33 -13.05 -20.32 22.18
CA ARG A 33 -11.88 -20.03 23.01
C ARG A 33 -11.66 -18.50 23.07
N GLY A 34 -12.56 -17.85 23.80
CA GLY A 34 -12.59 -16.46 24.26
C GLY A 34 -11.55 -15.48 23.68
N THR A 35 -11.86 -14.88 22.53
CA THR A 35 -11.28 -13.59 22.16
C THR A 35 -11.89 -12.48 23.03
N CYS A 36 -11.14 -11.43 23.36
CA CYS A 36 -11.69 -10.33 24.18
C CYS A 36 -12.86 -9.62 23.46
N PRO A 37 -13.77 -8.97 24.22
CA PRO A 37 -14.93 -8.28 23.65
C PRO A 37 -14.57 -7.28 22.54
N GLN A 38 -13.43 -6.60 22.66
CA GLN A 38 -12.94 -5.66 21.65
C GLN A 38 -12.65 -6.37 20.32
N VAL A 39 -11.97 -7.52 20.33
CA VAL A 39 -11.70 -8.28 19.09
C VAL A 39 -12.99 -8.83 18.49
N GLN A 40 -13.97 -9.22 19.31
CA GLN A 40 -15.27 -9.67 18.82
C GLN A 40 -16.10 -8.54 18.19
N GLN A 41 -15.99 -7.33 18.77
CA GLN A 41 -16.63 -6.13 18.26
C GLN A 41 -16.00 -5.67 16.94
N GLU A 42 -14.67 -5.63 16.88
CA GLU A 42 -13.93 -5.11 15.71
C GLU A 42 -13.84 -6.14 14.56
N PHE A 43 -13.82 -7.44 14.85
CA PHE A 43 -13.69 -8.52 13.84
C PHE A 43 -14.92 -9.43 13.80
N GLY A 44 -16.09 -8.87 14.05
CA GLY A 44 -17.38 -9.57 14.02
C GLY A 44 -17.82 -9.95 12.59
N PRO A 45 -18.80 -10.86 12.43
CA PRO A 45 -19.36 -11.22 11.12
C PRO A 45 -19.88 -10.02 10.32
N GLU A 46 -20.29 -8.95 11.00
CA GLU A 46 -20.74 -7.70 10.36
C GLU A 46 -19.64 -7.01 9.56
N LEU A 47 -18.37 -7.14 9.96
CA LEU A 47 -17.23 -6.61 9.20
C LEU A 47 -17.13 -7.29 7.83
N TRP A 48 -17.49 -8.57 7.78
CA TRP A 48 -17.37 -9.45 6.62
C TRP A 48 -18.68 -9.59 5.84
N ARG A 49 -19.79 -9.05 6.35
CA ARG A 49 -21.11 -9.17 5.72
C ARG A 49 -21.27 -8.13 4.62
N GLY A 50 -20.89 -8.54 3.41
CA GLY A 50 -21.22 -7.86 2.16
C GLY A 50 -20.45 -6.56 1.96
N ASP A 51 -19.69 -6.49 0.87
CA ASP A 51 -18.76 -5.39 0.58
C ASP A 51 -19.39 -3.99 0.74
N ALA A 52 -20.70 -3.86 0.52
CA ALA A 52 -21.42 -2.60 0.69
C ALA A 52 -21.42 -2.04 2.13
N ALA A 53 -21.47 -2.88 3.17
CA ALA A 53 -21.48 -2.41 4.56
C ALA A 53 -20.08 -1.95 4.99
N LEU A 54 -19.06 -2.75 4.68
CA LEU A 54 -17.66 -2.42 4.90
C LEU A 54 -17.23 -1.18 4.11
N CYS A 55 -17.63 -1.07 2.84
CA CYS A 55 -17.37 0.13 2.04
C CYS A 55 -17.97 1.39 2.67
N LYS A 56 -19.20 1.32 3.22
CA LYS A 56 -19.82 2.47 3.91
C LYS A 56 -19.05 2.86 5.17
N GLN A 57 -18.54 1.88 5.93
CA GLN A 57 -17.75 2.16 7.13
C GLN A 57 -16.41 2.80 6.78
N ILE A 58 -15.69 2.26 5.79
CA ILE A 58 -14.42 2.83 5.33
C ILE A 58 -14.63 4.24 4.76
N GLN A 59 -15.72 4.47 4.03
CA GLN A 59 -16.11 5.81 3.54
C GLN A 59 -16.45 6.81 4.64
N ALA A 60 -16.82 6.32 5.84
CA ALA A 60 -17.09 7.16 7.00
C ALA A 60 -15.83 7.48 7.81
N CYS A 61 -14.73 6.76 7.60
CA CYS A 61 -13.45 7.05 8.26
C CYS A 61 -12.88 8.39 7.79
N SER A 62 -12.14 9.07 8.67
CA SER A 62 -11.38 10.28 8.29
C SER A 62 -10.05 9.95 7.61
N MET A 63 -9.52 8.75 7.82
CA MET A 63 -8.25 8.27 7.26
C MET A 63 -8.18 6.74 7.38
N VAL A 64 -7.43 6.09 6.48
CA VAL A 64 -7.07 4.67 6.57
C VAL A 64 -5.60 4.53 6.96
N VAL A 65 -5.29 3.73 7.99
CA VAL A 65 -3.92 3.55 8.47
C VAL A 65 -3.52 2.08 8.45
N GLY A 66 -2.34 1.79 7.92
CA GLY A 66 -1.72 0.47 7.96
C GLY A 66 -0.35 0.53 8.63
N MET A 67 -0.22 -0.03 9.83
CA MET A 67 1.06 -0.11 10.55
C MET A 67 1.57 -1.55 10.52
N HIS A 68 2.60 -1.82 9.72
CA HIS A 68 3.07 -3.18 9.41
C HIS A 68 2.02 -4.08 8.70
N PRO A 69 1.35 -3.60 7.64
CA PRO A 69 0.26 -4.34 7.00
C PRO A 69 0.79 -5.35 5.97
N ASP A 70 1.71 -6.25 6.36
CA ASP A 70 2.36 -7.30 5.56
C ASP A 70 1.98 -7.31 4.06
N GLN A 71 1.08 -8.21 3.67
CA GLN A 71 0.63 -8.38 2.29
C GLN A 71 -0.44 -7.34 1.88
N ALA A 72 -1.10 -6.71 2.85
CA ALA A 72 -2.18 -5.77 2.64
C ALA A 72 -1.72 -4.33 2.33
N THR A 73 -0.41 -4.05 2.40
CA THR A 73 0.15 -2.70 2.22
C THR A 73 -0.38 -2.00 0.98
N GLU A 74 -0.31 -2.65 -0.18
CA GLU A 74 -0.77 -2.07 -1.44
C GLU A 74 -2.30 -2.01 -1.53
N ALA A 75 -2.99 -3.01 -1.01
CA ALA A 75 -4.45 -3.04 -0.99
C ALA A 75 -5.03 -1.88 -0.16
N ILE A 76 -4.38 -1.48 0.93
CA ILE A 76 -4.77 -0.30 1.71
C ILE A 76 -4.64 0.99 0.88
N VAL A 77 -3.54 1.12 0.13
CA VAL A 77 -3.32 2.28 -0.75
C VAL A 77 -4.36 2.31 -1.86
N ASP A 78 -4.63 1.17 -2.49
CA ASP A 78 -5.64 1.07 -3.55
C ASP A 78 -7.05 1.37 -3.01
N CYS A 79 -7.41 0.78 -1.87
CA CYS A 79 -8.66 1.04 -1.15
C CYS A 79 -8.85 2.54 -0.88
N ALA A 80 -7.81 3.23 -0.38
CA ALA A 80 -7.87 4.66 -0.11
C ALA A 80 -8.02 5.52 -1.39
N ARG A 81 -7.48 5.05 -2.52
CA ARG A 81 -7.60 5.73 -3.81
C ARG A 81 -8.97 5.51 -4.46
N GLU A 82 -9.49 4.29 -4.39
CA GLU A 82 -10.68 3.86 -5.14
C GLU A 82 -12.01 4.07 -4.38
N LEU A 83 -12.04 3.95 -3.05
CA LEU A 83 -13.30 4.05 -2.28
C LEU A 83 -13.87 5.47 -2.17
N GLY A 84 -13.09 6.45 -2.59
CA GLY A 84 -13.44 7.85 -2.56
C GLY A 84 -14.42 8.26 -3.66
N LYS A 85 -15.73 8.05 -3.47
CA LYS A 85 -16.80 8.45 -4.43
C LYS A 85 -16.82 9.95 -4.80
N ARG A 86 -16.02 10.79 -4.15
CA ARG A 86 -15.93 12.24 -4.39
C ARG A 86 -14.51 12.81 -4.22
N TRP A 87 -13.65 12.15 -3.44
CA TRP A 87 -12.27 12.56 -3.10
C TRP A 87 -11.45 11.33 -2.69
N ARG A 88 -10.14 11.30 -2.97
CA ARG A 88 -9.19 10.33 -2.39
C ARG A 88 -9.28 10.36 -0.84
N GLN A 89 -9.42 9.19 -0.22
CA GLN A 89 -9.40 9.05 1.23
C GLN A 89 -7.96 9.29 1.71
N PRO A 90 -7.72 10.12 2.75
CA PRO A 90 -6.40 10.20 3.36
C PRO A 90 -5.94 8.82 3.82
N PHE A 91 -4.64 8.54 3.69
CA PHE A 91 -4.07 7.30 4.19
C PHE A 91 -2.65 7.50 4.71
N ALA A 92 -2.20 6.56 5.56
CA ALA A 92 -0.82 6.43 5.96
C ALA A 92 -0.47 4.93 6.10
N VAL A 93 0.58 4.48 5.41
CA VAL A 93 1.05 3.10 5.50
C VAL A 93 2.54 3.03 5.83
N VAL A 94 2.88 2.14 6.75
CA VAL A 94 4.27 1.78 7.08
C VAL A 94 4.57 0.44 6.40
N PRO A 95 5.17 0.43 5.20
CA PRO A 95 5.53 -0.81 4.52
C PRO A 95 6.54 -1.60 5.37
N CYS A 96 6.56 -2.91 5.20
CA CYS A 96 7.47 -3.80 5.92
C CYS A 96 8.13 -4.85 5.03
N CYS A 97 7.34 -5.59 4.24
CA CYS A 97 7.81 -6.73 3.47
C CYS A 97 7.38 -6.62 2.00
N VAL A 98 8.29 -7.01 1.11
CA VAL A 98 8.13 -6.81 -0.34
C VAL A 98 7.35 -7.93 -1.02
N PHE A 99 7.55 -9.16 -0.56
CA PHE A 99 6.95 -10.39 -1.10
C PHE A 99 6.98 -10.48 -2.64
N PRO A 100 8.15 -10.42 -3.30
CA PRO A 100 8.25 -10.33 -4.77
C PRO A 100 7.66 -11.52 -5.52
N ARG A 101 7.58 -12.70 -4.88
CA ARG A 101 6.91 -13.88 -5.46
C ARG A 101 5.38 -13.76 -5.43
N LEU A 102 4.84 -13.10 -4.42
CA LEU A 102 3.40 -12.87 -4.27
C LEU A 102 2.93 -11.69 -5.12
N PHE A 103 3.80 -10.68 -5.32
CA PHE A 103 3.50 -9.48 -6.09
C PHE A 103 4.46 -9.30 -7.29
N PRO A 104 4.47 -10.24 -8.25
CA PRO A 104 5.41 -10.21 -9.38
C PRO A 104 5.17 -9.05 -10.35
N LEU A 105 4.00 -8.41 -10.27
CA LEU A 105 3.60 -7.28 -11.08
C LEU A 105 4.08 -5.93 -10.54
N ARG A 106 4.56 -5.87 -9.28
CA ARG A 106 5.17 -4.64 -8.75
C ARG A 106 6.46 -4.36 -9.48
N ARG A 107 6.50 -3.24 -10.19
CA ARG A 107 7.64 -2.84 -11.01
C ARG A 107 7.94 -1.36 -10.83
N VAL A 108 9.23 -1.02 -10.87
CA VAL A 108 9.75 0.36 -10.86
C VAL A 108 10.62 0.57 -12.08
N ALA A 109 10.85 1.83 -12.47
CA ALA A 109 11.75 2.16 -13.56
C ALA A 109 13.17 1.63 -13.28
N ALA A 110 13.83 1.07 -14.28
CA ALA A 110 15.18 0.51 -14.13
C ALA A 110 16.20 1.57 -13.67
N SER A 111 15.98 2.84 -14.03
CA SER A 111 16.79 3.99 -13.59
C SER A 111 16.85 4.14 -12.06
N PHE A 112 15.80 3.73 -11.34
CA PHE A 112 15.77 3.78 -9.87
C PHE A 112 16.75 2.78 -9.23
N ARG A 113 17.01 1.64 -9.88
CA ARG A 113 18.00 0.66 -9.41
C ARG A 113 19.41 1.25 -9.38
N THR A 114 19.79 1.97 -10.44
CA THR A 114 21.11 2.60 -10.55
C THR A 114 21.35 3.66 -9.48
N GLN A 115 20.30 4.38 -9.06
CA GLN A 115 20.40 5.40 -8.00
C GLN A 115 20.64 4.78 -6.60
N LEU A 116 20.05 3.62 -6.32
CA LEU A 116 20.27 2.89 -5.06
C LEU A 116 21.68 2.28 -4.99
N ASP A 117 22.18 1.76 -6.10
CA ASP A 117 23.53 1.17 -6.15
C ASP A 117 24.62 2.26 -6.03
N ALA A 118 24.38 3.46 -6.57
CA ALA A 118 25.31 4.60 -6.51
C ALA A 118 25.39 5.27 -5.12
N SER A 119 24.42 5.04 -4.24
CA SER A 119 24.35 5.64 -2.89
C SER A 119 24.87 4.73 -1.77
N SER A 120 25.31 3.51 -2.09
CA SER A 120 26.03 2.64 -1.15
C SER A 120 27.52 3.02 -1.08
N PRO A 121 28.12 3.25 0.10
CA PRO A 121 29.55 3.52 0.20
C PRO A 121 30.34 2.31 -0.31
N PRO A 122 31.46 2.51 -1.03
CA PRO A 122 32.28 1.39 -1.49
C PRO A 122 32.79 0.62 -0.27
N SER A 123 32.34 -0.64 -0.16
CA SER A 123 32.86 -1.57 0.84
C SER A 123 34.38 -1.66 0.68
N LEU A 124 35.13 -1.24 1.70
CA LEU A 124 36.59 -1.39 1.77
C LEU A 124 36.93 -2.89 1.71
N GLN A 125 37.26 -3.40 0.53
CA GLN A 125 37.93 -4.68 0.36
C GLN A 125 39.42 -4.46 0.07
N PRO A 126 40.32 -5.34 0.55
CA PRO A 126 41.75 -5.27 0.27
C PRO A 126 42.07 -5.46 -1.23
N GLN A 127 42.93 -4.60 -1.80
CA GLN A 127 43.40 -4.65 -3.21
C GLN A 127 44.71 -5.50 -3.34
N PRO A 128 45.18 -5.89 -4.54
CA PRO A 128 44.52 -6.65 -5.62
C PRO A 128 45.42 -7.76 -6.24
N ARG A 129 44.84 -8.72 -6.97
CA ARG A 129 45.51 -9.38 -8.12
C ARG A 129 45.16 -8.58 -9.39
N PRO A 130 46.05 -8.49 -10.40
CA PRO A 130 45.75 -7.73 -11.61
C PRO A 130 44.50 -8.29 -12.31
N PRO A 131 43.45 -7.47 -12.53
CA PRO A 131 42.23 -7.92 -13.16
C PRO A 131 42.38 -7.99 -14.68
N SER A 132 41.72 -8.97 -15.28
CA SER A 132 41.36 -8.96 -16.70
C SER A 132 40.68 -7.63 -17.05
N PRO A 133 40.82 -7.10 -18.28
CA PRO A 133 40.13 -5.88 -18.68
C PRO A 133 38.63 -6.03 -18.40
N PRO A 134 38.00 -5.05 -17.72
CA PRO A 134 36.60 -5.15 -17.39
C PRO A 134 35.80 -5.25 -18.70
N PRO A 135 34.75 -6.10 -18.75
CA PRO A 135 33.81 -6.05 -19.86
C PRO A 135 33.27 -4.62 -20.00
N PRO A 136 32.97 -4.15 -21.22
CA PRO A 136 32.40 -2.83 -21.42
C PRO A 136 31.16 -2.67 -20.52
N PRO A 137 30.95 -1.48 -19.93
CA PRO A 137 29.76 -1.24 -19.12
C PRO A 137 28.52 -1.60 -19.95
N PRO A 138 27.52 -2.28 -19.35
CA PRO A 138 26.27 -2.52 -20.05
C PRO A 138 25.73 -1.18 -20.55
N PRO A 139 25.11 -1.15 -21.75
CA PRO A 139 24.48 0.08 -22.24
C PRO A 139 23.51 0.61 -21.17
N PRO A 140 23.36 1.94 -21.03
CA PRO A 140 22.41 2.50 -20.10
C PRO A 140 21.04 1.87 -20.36
N PRO A 141 20.31 1.45 -19.31
CA PRO A 141 19.01 0.84 -19.49
C PRO A 141 18.13 1.79 -20.31
N SER A 142 17.44 1.24 -21.30
CA SER A 142 16.48 2.02 -22.09
C SER A 142 15.45 2.65 -21.15
N GLU A 143 15.00 3.88 -21.43
CA GLU A 143 14.12 4.67 -20.55
C GLU A 143 12.78 3.96 -20.19
N ASN A 144 12.39 2.93 -20.95
CA ASN A 144 11.18 2.12 -20.71
C ASN A 144 11.41 0.76 -20.04
N GLU A 145 12.64 0.46 -19.62
CA GLU A 145 12.91 -0.79 -18.93
C GLU A 145 12.43 -0.71 -17.47
N SER A 146 11.63 -1.68 -17.03
CA SER A 146 11.14 -1.77 -15.65
C SER A 146 11.67 -3.02 -14.97
N VAL A 147 12.03 -2.89 -13.69
CA VAL A 147 12.56 -3.97 -12.86
C VAL A 147 11.56 -4.37 -11.78
N PRO A 148 11.52 -5.65 -11.38
CA PRO A 148 10.65 -6.09 -10.29
C PRO A 148 11.06 -5.44 -8.97
N VAL A 149 10.06 -5.12 -8.15
CA VAL A 149 10.26 -4.63 -6.79
C VAL A 149 10.68 -5.80 -5.91
N VAL A 150 11.94 -5.81 -5.47
CA VAL A 150 12.53 -6.86 -4.64
C VAL A 150 13.16 -6.31 -3.36
N THR A 151 13.36 -5.00 -3.25
CA THR A 151 13.90 -4.34 -2.05
C THR A 151 12.87 -3.43 -1.39
N TYR A 152 13.09 -3.13 -0.11
CA TYR A 152 12.26 -2.21 0.65
C TYR A 152 12.19 -0.81 0.03
N ALA A 153 13.35 -0.27 -0.38
CA ALA A 153 13.42 1.05 -1.01
C ALA A 153 12.64 1.10 -2.34
N GLN A 154 12.68 0.02 -3.13
CA GLN A 154 11.86 -0.09 -4.33
C GLN A 154 10.38 -0.15 -4.01
N LEU A 155 9.98 -0.81 -2.91
CA LEU A 155 8.59 -0.86 -2.47
C LEU A 155 8.08 0.52 -2.05
N VAL A 156 8.86 1.26 -1.25
CA VAL A 156 8.49 2.63 -0.85
C VAL A 156 8.33 3.51 -2.09
N HIS A 157 9.29 3.48 -3.01
CA HIS A 157 9.22 4.26 -4.25
C HIS A 157 8.04 3.87 -5.14
N TYR A 158 7.77 2.56 -5.27
CA TYR A 158 6.60 2.06 -5.98
C TYR A 158 5.29 2.61 -5.39
N LEU A 159 5.14 2.57 -4.07
CA LEU A 159 3.95 3.05 -3.38
C LEU A 159 3.78 4.56 -3.52
N GLU A 160 4.85 5.33 -3.33
CA GLU A 160 4.86 6.78 -3.53
C GLU A 160 4.38 7.16 -4.94
N ALA A 161 4.96 6.54 -5.96
CA ALA A 161 4.60 6.77 -7.35
C ALA A 161 3.16 6.33 -7.65
N LYS A 162 2.72 5.18 -7.11
CA LYS A 162 1.36 4.66 -7.32
C LYS A 162 0.31 5.58 -6.70
N SER A 163 0.57 6.09 -5.50
CA SER A 163 -0.41 6.88 -4.77
C SER A 163 -0.39 8.37 -5.08
N GLU A 164 0.67 8.88 -5.73
CA GLU A 164 1.06 10.31 -5.69
C GLU A 164 1.18 10.78 -4.22
N GLY A 165 1.71 9.89 -3.38
CA GLY A 165 1.85 10.12 -1.95
C GLY A 165 3.13 10.87 -1.64
N VAL A 166 3.33 11.15 -0.35
CA VAL A 166 4.57 11.69 0.19
C VAL A 166 5.17 10.66 1.12
N VAL A 167 6.49 10.52 1.09
CA VAL A 167 7.25 9.72 2.04
C VAL A 167 7.74 10.59 3.19
N THR A 168 7.43 10.20 4.42
CA THR A 168 7.99 10.81 5.63
C THR A 168 8.62 9.74 6.53
N PHE A 169 9.35 10.19 7.55
CA PHE A 169 10.02 9.30 8.50
C PHE A 169 9.48 9.54 9.90
N LEU A 170 9.09 8.46 10.60
CA LEU A 170 8.70 8.57 12.00
C LEU A 170 9.94 8.57 12.90
N PRO A 171 10.03 9.45 13.91
CA PRO A 171 11.24 9.68 14.69
C PRO A 171 11.45 8.60 15.78
N PHE A 172 11.53 7.33 15.38
CA PHE A 172 11.92 6.22 16.24
C PHE A 172 12.85 5.25 15.49
N GLU A 173 13.46 4.31 16.21
CA GLU A 173 14.44 3.36 15.66
C GLU A 173 13.79 2.38 14.67
N GLY A 174 14.48 2.07 13.57
CA GLY A 174 14.03 1.09 12.56
C GLY A 174 13.76 1.68 11.17
N SER A 175 13.19 0.85 10.29
CA SER A 175 12.76 1.26 8.93
C SER A 175 11.36 1.87 8.98
N ASN A 176 11.27 3.09 9.49
CA ASN A 176 10.00 3.76 9.81
C ASN A 176 9.59 4.79 8.75
N GLN A 177 9.78 4.43 7.49
CA GLN A 177 9.27 5.23 6.38
C GLN A 177 7.77 5.03 6.28
N VAL A 178 7.04 6.13 6.10
CA VAL A 178 5.58 6.16 5.94
C VAL A 178 5.28 6.73 4.59
N VAL A 179 4.49 6.00 3.79
CA VAL A 179 3.89 6.56 2.58
C VAL A 179 2.50 7.03 2.96
N HIS A 180 2.21 8.31 2.76
CA HIS A 180 0.92 8.89 3.15
C HIS A 180 0.41 9.88 2.10
N SER A 181 -0.90 10.14 2.15
CA SER A 181 -1.54 11.19 1.37
C SER A 181 -2.56 11.91 2.24
N ILE A 182 -2.60 13.24 2.11
CA ILE A 182 -3.57 14.09 2.77
C ILE A 182 -4.56 14.54 1.70
N SER A 183 -5.87 14.39 1.95
CA SER A 183 -6.88 14.86 1.01
C SER A 183 -6.93 16.40 1.01
N ALA A 184 -7.35 16.98 -0.12
CA ALA A 184 -7.53 18.44 -0.25
C ALA A 184 -8.48 19.02 0.80
N ARG A 185 -9.41 18.21 1.32
CA ARG A 185 -10.32 18.58 2.42
C ARG A 185 -9.56 18.88 3.72
N VAL A 186 -8.65 18.00 4.11
CA VAL A 186 -7.82 18.15 5.32
C VAL A 186 -6.75 19.23 5.12
N ALA A 187 -6.21 19.36 3.91
CA ALA A 187 -5.25 20.42 3.58
C ALA A 187 -5.89 21.82 3.66
N ALA A 188 -7.13 21.99 3.21
CA ALA A 188 -7.86 23.26 3.27
C ALA A 188 -8.25 23.65 4.71
N GLU A 189 -8.58 22.67 5.56
CA GLU A 189 -8.87 22.91 6.98
C GLU A 189 -7.60 23.24 7.80
N SER A 190 -6.43 22.74 7.41
CA SER A 190 -5.16 23.01 8.09
C SER A 190 -4.59 24.42 7.83
N SER A 191 -5.03 25.11 6.78
CA SER A 191 -4.53 26.46 6.45
C SER A 191 -5.22 27.61 7.19
N ASP A 192 -6.30 27.35 7.94
CA ASP A 192 -7.18 28.39 8.51
C ASP A 192 -7.18 28.50 10.05
N GLY A 193 -6.19 27.96 10.77
CA GLY A 193 -6.28 28.08 12.23
C GLY A 193 -5.09 27.63 13.06
N THR A 194 -4.37 28.63 13.57
CA THR A 194 -3.88 28.72 14.95
C THR A 194 -4.50 27.67 15.87
N ILE A 195 -3.73 26.64 16.20
CA ILE A 195 -4.02 25.77 17.34
C ILE A 195 -3.86 26.64 18.60
N LYS A 196 -4.98 26.92 19.28
CA LYS A 196 -4.99 27.49 20.63
C LYS A 196 -4.88 26.38 21.67
#